data_AF-A0A529NBM3-F1
#
_entry.id   AF-A0A529NBM3-F1
#
_cell.length_a   1.000
_cell.length_b   1.000
_cell.length_c   1.000
_cell.angle_alpha   90.00
_cell.angle_beta   90.00
_cell.angle_gamma   90.00
#
_symmetry.space_group_name_H-M   'P 1'
#
loop_
_entity.id
_entity.type
_entity.pdbx_description
1 polymer ?
#
loop_
_entity_poly.entity_id
_entity_poly.type
_entity_poly.pdbx_seq_one_letter_code
_entity_poly.pdbx_strand_id
1 'polypeptide(L)' 'MPSLFDIFAQAQNGAGMQALAQQFGLSMQQTQAAVEALLPAFSQGLQRNTADPYGLGAFMTAMASGQHAKYFE' A
#
# COMPACT_ATOMS: atom_id res chain seq x y z
N MET A 1 7.71 6.57 -13.48
CA MET A 1 7.18 5.24 -13.11
C MET A 1 6.01 5.47 -12.16
N PRO A 2 4.83 4.88 -12.40
CA PRO A 2 3.72 5.00 -11.46
C PRO A 2 4.21 4.55 -10.08
N SER A 3 3.83 5.29 -9.03
CA SER A 3 4.14 4.87 -7.68
C SER A 3 3.47 3.53 -7.38
N LEU A 4 3.97 2.78 -6.41
CA LEU A 4 3.28 1.55 -5.97
C LEU A 4 1.84 1.84 -5.51
N PHE A 5 1.58 3.07 -5.07
CA PHE A 5 0.23 3.55 -4.83
C PHE A 5 -0.61 3.72 -6.10
N ASP A 6 -0.07 4.35 -7.15
CA ASP A 6 -0.77 4.45 -8.43
C ASP A 6 -1.11 3.07 -8.96
N ILE A 7 -0.19 2.11 -8.77
CA ILE A 7 -0.42 0.70 -9.10
C ILE A 7 -1.52 0.11 -8.23
N PHE A 8 -1.58 0.38 -6.92
CA PHE A 8 -2.66 -0.12 -6.04
C PHE A 8 -4.02 0.55 -6.30
N ALA A 9 -4.02 1.85 -6.56
CA ALA A 9 -5.22 2.63 -6.84
C ALA A 9 -5.80 2.28 -8.22
N GLN A 10 -4.93 1.98 -9.20
CA GLN A 10 -5.34 1.51 -10.53
C GLN A 10 -5.55 0.00 -10.59
N ALA A 11 -4.87 -0.79 -9.75
CA ALA A 11 -5.08 -2.24 -9.67
C ALA A 11 -6.51 -2.49 -9.19
N GLN A 12 -7.26 -3.20 -10.02
CA GLN A 12 -8.67 -3.48 -9.80
C GLN A 12 -9.56 -2.23 -9.81
N ASN A 13 -9.22 -1.20 -10.59
CA ASN A 13 -10.14 -0.13 -10.98
C ASN A 13 -10.73 0.65 -9.78
N GLY A 14 -9.92 0.90 -8.73
CA GLY A 14 -10.35 1.57 -7.51
C GLY A 14 -11.06 0.68 -6.49
N ALA A 15 -11.15 -0.64 -6.71
CA ALA A 15 -11.72 -1.58 -5.73
C ALA A 15 -10.99 -1.55 -4.38
N GLY A 16 -9.68 -1.27 -4.36
CA GLY A 16 -8.93 -1.06 -3.12
C GLY A 16 -9.44 0.12 -2.29
N MET A 17 -9.79 1.24 -2.95
CA MET A 17 -10.37 2.41 -2.29
C MET A 17 -11.77 2.10 -1.74
N GLN A 18 -12.58 1.36 -2.48
CA GLN A 18 -13.91 0.93 -2.00
C GLN A 18 -13.80 -0.05 -0.82
N ALA A 19 -12.84 -0.98 -0.85
CA ALA A 19 -12.59 -1.89 0.26
C ALA A 19 -12.15 -1.15 1.52
N LEU A 20 -11.24 -0.17 1.40
CA LEU A 20 -10.83 0.71 2.50
C LEU A 20 -12.01 1.52 3.04
N ALA A 21 -12.80 2.11 2.16
CA ALA A 21 -14.01 2.86 2.53
C ALA A 21 -14.98 1.99 3.35
N GLN A 22 -15.25 0.76 2.91
CA GLN A 22 -16.11 -0.17 3.63
C GLN A 22 -15.52 -0.64 4.96
N GLN A 23 -14.22 -0.96 4.98
CA GLN A 23 -13.53 -1.48 6.16
C GLN A 23 -13.44 -0.45 7.29
N PHE A 24 -13.25 0.82 6.95
CA PHE A 24 -13.11 1.92 7.91
C PHE A 24 -14.39 2.77 8.05
N GLY A 25 -15.47 2.43 7.34
CA GLY A 25 -16.73 3.18 7.37
C GLY A 25 -16.60 4.60 6.84
N LEU A 26 -15.67 4.84 5.91
CA LEU A 26 -15.36 6.15 5.35
C LEU A 26 -16.15 6.40 4.05
N SER A 27 -16.44 7.67 3.76
CA SER A 27 -16.89 8.03 2.42
C SER A 27 -15.74 7.89 1.40
N MET A 28 -16.07 7.81 0.10
CA MET A 28 -15.03 7.74 -0.94
C MET A 28 -14.11 8.97 -0.92
N GLN A 29 -14.65 10.17 -0.66
CA GLN A 29 -13.85 11.38 -0.50
C GLN A 29 -12.94 11.34 0.74
N GLN A 30 -13.45 10.87 1.88
CA GLN A 30 -12.65 10.72 3.10
C GLN A 30 -11.55 9.68 2.92
N THR A 31 -11.85 8.58 2.24
CA THR A 31 -10.87 7.54 1.93
C THR A 31 -9.77 8.09 1.03
N GLN A 32 -10.13 8.88 0.00
CA GLN A 32 -9.15 9.54 -0.87
C GLN A 32 -8.24 10.48 -0.09
N ALA A 33 -8.79 11.37 0.72
CA ALA A 33 -8.02 12.28 1.54
C ALA A 33 -7.12 11.56 2.57
N ALA A 34 -7.62 10.51 3.21
CA ALA A 34 -6.86 9.72 4.17
C ALA A 34 -5.68 9.02 3.49
N VAL A 35 -5.93 8.40 2.35
CA VAL A 35 -4.90 7.74 1.55
C VAL A 35 -3.86 8.75 1.07
N GLU A 36 -4.26 9.90 0.53
CA GLU A 36 -3.36 10.99 0.15
C GLU A 36 -2.47 11.46 1.30
N ALA A 37 -3.02 11.57 2.51
CA ALA A 37 -2.26 11.96 3.70
C ALA A 37 -1.28 10.88 4.18
N LEU A 38 -1.61 9.60 3.99
CA LEU A 38 -0.79 8.46 4.43
C LEU A 38 0.31 8.11 3.42
N LEU A 39 0.15 8.51 2.16
CA LEU A 39 1.07 8.19 1.06
C LEU A 39 2.53 8.55 1.27
N PRO A 40 2.87 9.75 1.79
CA PRO A 40 4.27 10.14 1.97
C PRO A 40 4.99 9.22 2.95
N ALA A 41 4.34 8.91 4.08
CA ALA A 41 4.90 8.05 5.11
C ALA A 41 5.02 6.60 4.62
N PHE A 42 3.99 6.11 3.92
CA PHE A 42 4.00 4.77 3.33
C PHE A 42 5.11 4.61 2.28
N SER A 43 5.27 5.60 1.39
CA SER A 43 6.32 5.60 0.36
C SER A 43 7.71 5.66 0.96
N GLN A 44 7.91 6.43 2.04
CA GLN A 44 9.17 6.47 2.78
C GLN A 44 9.50 5.13 3.46
N GLY A 45 8.51 4.49 4.10
CA GLY A 45 8.69 3.17 4.72
C GLY A 45 9.01 2.08 3.69
N LEU A 46 8.31 2.12 2.56
CA LEU A 46 8.56 1.23 1.42
C LEU A 46 9.96 1.45 0.84
N GLN A 47 10.36 2.68 0.55
CA GLN A 47 11.71 3.00 0.08
C GLN A 47 12.78 2.51 1.06
N ARG A 48 12.55 2.66 2.37
CA ARG A 48 13.48 2.17 3.40
C ARG A 48 13.56 0.65 3.45
N ASN A 49 12.44 -0.05 3.24
CA ASN A 49 12.39 -1.51 3.14
C ASN A 49 13.00 -2.05 1.83
N THR A 50 12.93 -1.30 0.74
CA THR A 50 13.46 -1.74 -0.57
C THR A 50 14.81 -1.13 -0.93
N ALA A 51 15.37 -0.27 -0.07
CA ALA A 51 16.69 0.33 -0.26
C ALA A 51 17.82 -0.72 -0.23
N ASP A 52 17.57 -1.87 0.39
CA ASP A 52 18.46 -3.02 0.40
C ASP A 52 17.91 -4.11 -0.55
N PRO A 53 18.74 -4.70 -1.44
CA PRO A 53 18.37 -5.85 -2.27
C PRO A 53 17.68 -6.99 -1.49
N TYR A 54 18.07 -7.21 -0.24
CA TYR A 54 17.47 -8.23 0.63
C TYR A 54 16.04 -7.88 1.06
N GLY A 55 15.80 -6.59 1.35
CA GLY A 55 14.48 -6.10 1.75
C GLY A 55 13.50 -6.04 0.57
N LEU A 56 13.99 -5.75 -0.64
CA LEU A 56 13.20 -5.89 -1.87
C LEU A 56 12.78 -7.36 -2.09
N GLY A 57 13.71 -8.31 -1.95
CA GLY A 57 13.41 -9.74 -2.05
C GLY A 57 12.38 -10.19 -1.02
N ALA A 58 12.55 -9.80 0.24
CA ALA A 58 11.60 -10.08 1.30
C ALA A 58 10.20 -9.50 1.00
N PHE A 59 10.13 -8.29 0.44
CA PHE A 59 8.88 -7.66 0.02
C PHE A 59 8.18 -8.42 -1.10
N MET A 60 8.90 -8.81 -2.14
CA MET A 60 8.33 -9.59 -3.24
C MET A 60 7.84 -10.96 -2.77
N THR A 61 8.59 -11.64 -1.90
CA THR A 61 8.15 -12.90 -1.29
C THR A 61 6.89 -12.70 -0.45
N ALA A 62 6.79 -11.63 0.34
CA ALA A 62 5.61 -11.37 1.18
C ALA A 62 4.34 -11.14 0.36
N MET A 63 4.47 -10.36 -0.71
CA MET A 63 3.38 -10.08 -1.64
C MET A 63 2.93 -11.35 -2.38
N ALA A 64 3.90 -12.20 -2.79
CA ALA A 64 3.61 -13.45 -3.49
C ALA A 64 3.04 -14.53 -2.56
N SER A 65 3.49 -14.60 -1.31
CA SER A 65 3.07 -15.61 -0.33
C SER A 65 1.86 -15.18 0.52
N GLY A 66 1.44 -13.92 0.44
CA GLY A 66 0.40 -13.34 1.31
C GLY A 66 0.86 -13.14 2.77
N GLN A 67 2.15 -13.33 3.06
CA GLN A 67 2.71 -13.28 4.41
C GLN A 67 3.10 -11.86 4.79
N HIS A 68 2.09 -11.01 4.96
CA HIS A 68 2.24 -9.60 5.32
C HIS A 68 2.58 -9.36 6.81
N ALA A 69 2.49 -10.40 7.66
CA ALA A 69 2.65 -10.30 9.11
C ALA A 69 3.98 -9.66 9.56
N LYS A 70 5.07 -9.95 8.84
CA LYS A 70 6.42 -9.42 9.11
C LYS A 70 6.59 -7.90 8.93
N TYR A 71 5.56 -7.19 8.47
CA TYR A 71 5.54 -5.72 8.37
C TYR A 71 4.72 -5.04 9.46
N PHE A 72 4.06 -5.83 10.32
CA PHE A 72 3.26 -5.35 11.45
C PHE A 72 3.93 -5.61 12.81
N GLU A 73 5.06 -6.31 12.81
CA GLU A 73 5.97 -6.49 13.96
C GLU A 73 7.09 -5.44 13.93
#